data_AF-A0AB37AUC5-F1
#
_entry.id   AF-A0AB37AUC5-F1
#
_cell.length_a   1.000
_cell.length_b   1.000
_cell.length_c   1.000
_cell.angle_alpha   90.00
_cell.angle_beta   90.00
_cell.angle_gamma   90.00
#
_symmetry.space_group_name_H-M   'P 1'
#
loop_
_entity.id
_entity.type
_entity.pdbx_description
1 polymer ?
#
loop_
_entity_poly.entity_id
_entity_poly.type
_entity_poly.pdbx_seq_one_letter_code
_entity_poly.pdbx_strand_id
1 'polypeptide(L)' 'MSPKLTAAQLRVMRWLSHGWAAEPGAGSTVTVNGSRICNVDTMQALYRAGFATRDDHGCWRATPSGLALRDRLGQV' A
#
# COMPACT_ATOMS: atom_id res chain seq x y z
N MET A 1 1.58 7.39 18.47
CA MET A 1 0.55 6.35 18.22
C MET A 1 0.99 5.47 17.05
N SER A 2 0.91 4.14 17.19
CA SER A 2 1.11 3.21 16.07
C SER A 2 -0.20 3.10 15.28
N PRO A 3 -0.21 3.28 13.96
CA PRO A 3 -1.43 3.10 13.18
C PRO A 3 -1.90 1.65 13.29
N LYS A 4 -3.16 1.44 13.69
CA LYS A 4 -3.79 0.12 13.67
C LYS A 4 -4.15 -0.23 12.23
N LEU A 5 -3.22 -0.87 11.53
CA LEU A 5 -3.45 -1.41 10.20
C LEU A 5 -4.08 -2.81 10.31
N THR A 6 -5.04 -3.10 9.44
CA THR A 6 -5.57 -4.47 9.29
C THR A 6 -4.51 -5.39 8.67
N ALA A 7 -4.70 -6.72 8.75
CA ALA A 7 -3.79 -7.67 8.12
C ALA A 7 -3.62 -7.44 6.60
N ALA A 8 -4.69 -7.05 5.91
CA ALA A 8 -4.63 -6.72 4.49
C ALA A 8 -3.81 -5.45 4.23
N GLN A 9 -4.03 -4.39 5.01
CA GLN A 9 -3.26 -3.15 4.91
C GLN A 9 -1.78 -3.36 5.25
N LEU A 10 -1.47 -4.15 6.28
CA LEU A 10 -0.10 -4.53 6.63
C LEU A 10 0.60 -5.25 5.47
N ARG A 11 -0.07 -6.23 4.84
CA ARG A 11 0.49 -6.98 3.71
C ARG A 11 0.83 -6.07 2.53
N VAL A 12 -0.03 -5.09 2.23
CA VAL A 12 0.23 -4.09 1.19
C VAL A 12 1.41 -3.19 1.56
N MET A 13 1.43 -2.68 2.80
CA MET A 13 2.49 -1.79 3.25
C MET A 13 3.86 -2.47 3.29
N ARG A 14 3.95 -3.80 3.43
CA ARG A 14 5.22 -4.53 3.27
C ARG A 14 5.86 -4.30 1.89
N TRP A 15 5.07 -4.16 0.84
CA TRP A 15 5.57 -3.83 -0.50
C TRP A 15 5.85 -2.34 -0.64
N LEU A 16 4.84 -1.50 -0.39
CA LEU A 16 4.94 -0.07 -0.67
C LEU A 16 5.99 0.65 0.21
N SER A 17 6.17 0.24 1.46
CA SER A 17 7.18 0.83 2.36
C SER A 17 8.61 0.53 1.92
N HIS A 18 8.82 -0.48 1.08
CA HIS A 18 10.09 -0.79 0.42
C HIS A 18 10.26 -0.05 -0.92
N GLY A 19 9.37 0.89 -1.26
CA GLY A 19 9.46 1.70 -2.48
C GLY A 19 8.88 1.05 -3.74
N TRP A 20 8.29 -0.14 -3.62
CA TRP A 20 7.57 -0.75 -4.74
C TRP A 20 6.35 0.08 -5.13
N ALA A 21 6.06 0.12 -6.42
CA ALA A 21 4.81 0.65 -6.94
C ALA A 21 3.81 -0.48 -7.15
N ALA A 22 2.53 -0.22 -6.86
CA ALA A 22 1.44 -1.15 -7.16
C ALA A 22 0.57 -0.59 -8.28
N GLU A 23 0.17 -1.45 -9.21
CA GLU A 23 -0.56 -1.09 -10.41
C GLU A 23 -2.03 -1.49 -10.29
N PRO A 24 -2.95 -0.76 -10.95
CA PRO A 24 -4.32 -1.21 -11.10
C PRO A 24 -4.36 -2.44 -12.01
N GLY A 25 -4.97 -3.53 -11.53
CA GLY A 25 -5.23 -4.75 -12.31
C GLY A 25 -6.68 -4.80 -12.81
N ALA A 26 -7.07 -5.94 -13.40
CA ALA A 26 -8.44 -6.13 -13.88
C ALA A 26 -9.48 -5.99 -12.74
N GLY A 27 -10.55 -5.26 -13.02
CA GLY A 27 -11.60 -4.93 -12.05
C GLY A 27 -11.06 -4.10 -10.88
N SER A 28 -11.38 -4.50 -9.65
CA SER A 28 -10.91 -3.81 -8.44
C SER A 28 -9.57 -4.35 -7.92
N THR A 29 -8.77 -5.02 -8.75
CA THR A 29 -7.53 -5.67 -8.32
C THR A 29 -6.38 -4.67 -8.27
N VAL A 30 -5.44 -4.87 -7.34
CA VAL A 30 -4.18 -4.14 -7.30
C VAL A 30 -3.03 -5.14 -7.26
N THR A 31 -2.04 -4.93 -8.12
CA THR A 31 -0.93 -5.86 -8.36
C THR A 31 0.42 -5.22 -8.09
N VAL A 32 1.41 -6.01 -7.72
CA VAL A 32 2.84 -5.63 -7.75
C VAL A 32 3.53 -6.66 -8.64
N ASN A 33 4.24 -6.21 -9.68
CA ASN A 33 4.86 -7.08 -10.69
C ASN A 33 3.91 -8.16 -11.24
N GLY A 34 2.67 -7.77 -11.59
CA GLY A 34 1.65 -8.71 -12.08
C GLY A 34 1.03 -9.64 -11.04
N SER A 35 1.51 -9.67 -9.80
CA SER A 35 0.92 -10.48 -8.73
C SER A 35 -0.11 -9.70 -7.92
N ARG A 36 -1.33 -10.24 -7.76
CA ARG A 36 -2.38 -9.62 -6.94
C ARG A 36 -1.96 -9.52 -5.47
N ILE A 37 -2.00 -8.30 -4.92
CA ILE A 37 -1.68 -8.05 -3.50
C ILE A 37 -2.88 -7.62 -2.67
N CYS A 38 -3.85 -6.91 -3.27
CA CYS A 38 -5.05 -6.42 -2.60
C CYS A 38 -6.12 -5.97 -3.61
N ASN A 39 -7.11 -5.22 -3.13
CA ASN A 39 -8.10 -4.53 -3.94
C ASN A 39 -7.98 -3.00 -3.80
N VAL A 40 -8.64 -2.27 -4.70
CA VAL A 40 -8.67 -0.80 -4.73
C VAL A 40 -9.22 -0.22 -3.41
N ASP A 41 -10.21 -0.85 -2.76
CA ASP A 41 -10.76 -0.37 -1.49
C ASP A 41 -9.71 -0.36 -0.36
N THR A 42 -8.84 -1.38 -0.32
CA THR A 42 -7.72 -1.43 0.62
C THR A 42 -6.76 -0.26 0.38
N MET A 43 -6.47 0.03 -0.89
CA MET A 43 -5.62 1.16 -1.26
C MET A 43 -6.26 2.51 -0.92
N GLN A 44 -7.56 2.66 -1.15
CA GLN A 44 -8.30 3.86 -0.77
C GLN A 44 -8.30 4.08 0.75
N ALA A 45 -8.41 3.01 1.54
CA ALA A 45 -8.30 3.11 3.00
C ALA A 45 -6.90 3.60 3.43
N LEU A 46 -5.83 3.09 2.79
CA LEU A 46 -4.46 3.54 3.04
C LEU A 46 -4.21 4.98 2.59
N TYR A 47 -4.84 5.39 1.49
CA TYR A 47 -4.82 6.77 1.00
C TYR A 47 -5.47 7.73 2.00
N ARG A 48 -6.68 7.39 2.47
CA ARG A 48 -7.39 8.17 3.49
C ARG A 48 -6.62 8.25 4.81
N ALA A 49 -5.85 7.21 5.14
CA ALA A 49 -4.97 7.19 6.30
C ALA A 49 -3.62 7.91 6.07
N GLY A 50 -3.36 8.41 4.85
CA GLY A 50 -2.15 9.17 4.52
C GLY A 50 -0.90 8.31 4.30
N PHE A 51 -1.03 7.00 4.12
CA PHE A 51 0.10 6.07 3.92
C PHE A 51 0.39 5.74 2.46
N ALA A 52 -0.59 5.91 1.58
CA ALA A 52 -0.45 5.70 0.14
C ALA A 52 -0.92 6.91 -0.64
N THR A 53 -0.37 7.10 -1.83
CA THR A 53 -0.81 8.06 -2.84
C THR A 53 -1.08 7.35 -4.15
N ARG A 54 -1.84 7.99 -5.04
CA ARG A 54 -2.17 7.49 -6.37
C ARG A 54 -1.72 8.53 -7.40
N ASP A 55 -1.02 8.11 -8.45
CA ASP A 55 -0.64 8.97 -9.57
C ASP A 55 -1.72 9.00 -10.67
N ASP A 56 -1.48 9.81 -11.71
CA ASP A 56 -2.41 10.01 -12.83
C ASP A 56 -2.61 8.75 -13.69
N HIS A 57 -1.65 7.81 -13.65
CA HIS A 57 -1.77 6.50 -14.29
C HIS A 57 -2.53 5.49 -13.42
N GLY A 58 -2.94 5.91 -12.24
CA GLY A 58 -3.67 5.10 -11.28
C GLY A 58 -2.79 4.15 -10.48
N CYS A 59 -1.47 4.26 -10.59
CA CYS A 59 -0.51 3.49 -9.82
C CYS A 59 -0.39 4.05 -8.41
N TRP A 60 -0.12 3.16 -7.46
CA TRP A 60 -0.06 3.45 -6.05
C TRP A 60 1.37 3.40 -5.53
N ARG A 61 1.72 4.36 -4.69
CA ARG A 61 3.02 4.47 -4.04
C ARG A 61 2.85 4.81 -2.56
N ALA A 62 3.83 4.47 -1.74
CA ALA A 62 3.86 4.96 -0.36
C ALA A 62 4.10 6.48 -0.32
N THR A 63 3.43 7.16 0.60
CA THR A 63 3.80 8.53 1.00
C THR A 63 5.05 8.50 1.89
N PRO A 64 5.66 9.64 2.25
CA PRO A 64 6.73 9.67 3.25
C PRO A 64 6.34 8.97 4.57
N SER A 65 5.10 9.18 5.03
CA SER A 65 4.55 8.50 6.22
C SER A 65 4.42 6.98 6.01
N GLY A 66 4.07 6.54 4.79
CA GLY A 66 3.99 5.12 4.45
C GLY A 66 5.35 4.45 4.37
N LEU A 67 6.38 5.15 3.87
CA LEU A 67 7.77 4.67 3.85
C LEU A 67 8.32 4.51 5.27
N ALA A 68 8.01 5.45 6.17
CA ALA A 68 8.40 5.37 7.58
C ALA A 68 7.79 4.16 8.33
N LEU A 69 6.79 3.48 7.76
CA LEU A 69 6.28 2.22 8.33
C LEU A 69 7.25 1.06 8.16
N ARG A 70 8.20 1.11 7.22
CA ARG A 70 9.14 0.02 6.94
C ARG A 70 9.81 -0.49 8.22
N ASP A 71 10.37 0.43 9.01
CA ASP A 71 11.14 0.09 10.20
C ASP A 71 10.25 -0.49 11.32
N ARG A 72 8.93 -0.23 11.26
CA ARG A 72 7.94 -0.76 12.22
C ARG A 72 7.37 -2.11 11.78
N LEU A 73 7.39 -2.40 10.48
CA LEU A 73 6.87 -3.64 9.90
C LEU A 73 7.89 -4.78 9.89
N GLY A 74 9.19 -4.48 10.01
CA GLY A 74 10.27 -5.47 10.12
C GLY A 74 10.51 -6.02 11.53
N GLN A 75 9.76 -5.53 12.54
CA GLN A 75 9.88 -5.95 13.94
C GLN A 75 8.90 -7.10 14.33
N VAL A 76 8.35 -7.83 13.36
CA VAL A 76 7.42 -8.96 13.57
C VAL A 76 7.94 -10.24 12.97
#